data_AF-A0A9D1L900-F1
#
_entry.id   AF-A0A9D1L900-F1
#
_cell.length_a   1.000
_cell.length_b   1.000
_cell.length_c   1.000
_cell.angle_alpha   90.00
_cell.angle_beta   90.00
_cell.angle_gamma   90.00
#
_symmetry.space_group_name_H-M   'P 1'
#
loop_
_entity.id
_entity.type
_entity.pdbx_description
1 polymer ?
#
loop_
_entity_poly.entity_id
_entity_poly.type
_entity_poly.pdbx_seq_one_letter_code
_entity_poly.pdbx_strand_id
1 'polypeptide(L)'
;MTTTGEGLFFQQQWEYALQVDPMVITITGWNEFSVGAQSNLGEGQVMAGTYHVNFSDPQYDRHYIDLFNTEFSRDIEPINGFFNDNYYYQMASYIRKFKGTAAVPRAEGGRDIDLSAPYEEQWADVGPLFCDTVGDIAHRDSPSLENVYRYVNTTGRNDIVSVKVSKENGYTAFLITCAEELVYGAEGVAGRAGIDFKELEDGALQTFVNASEGDVSEAGSNWMNLLIDSDQNADTGWEGYDYILNRSRDGKTVSVERFLYNSWEFERVGQAEYVIDGENLVIRVADSLVGLEGRDQFDFKAADNSVADGDVLKFMTLGDAAPDNRFNFRYIKQSGGSGGHGEGVSAAVFKGIGICAGILILAGLCVVAVKACVAKRKK
;
A
#
# COMPACT_ATOMS: atom_id res chain seq x y z
N MET A 1 -16.64 -24.06 -10.10
CA MET A 1 -16.06 -22.74 -9.73
C MET A 1 -17.19 -21.94 -9.14
N THR A 2 -17.07 -21.53 -7.89
CA THR A 2 -18.02 -20.61 -7.29
C THR A 2 -17.70 -19.20 -7.79
N THR A 3 -18.73 -18.39 -8.04
CA THR A 3 -18.58 -16.96 -8.45
C THR A 3 -18.40 -16.05 -7.23
N THR A 4 -18.23 -16.63 -6.04
CA THR A 4 -18.07 -15.95 -4.75
C THR A 4 -17.03 -14.84 -4.81
N GLY A 5 -15.88 -15.11 -5.43
CA GLY A 5 -14.80 -14.15 -5.51
C GLY A 5 -15.09 -12.96 -6.41
N GLU A 6 -16.12 -12.99 -7.25
CA GLU A 6 -16.46 -11.90 -8.17
C GLU A 6 -17.26 -10.77 -7.48
N GLY A 7 -17.89 -11.03 -6.32
CA GLY A 7 -18.65 -10.03 -5.57
C GLY A 7 -19.93 -9.53 -6.25
N LEU A 8 -20.54 -10.34 -7.12
CA LEU A 8 -21.69 -9.95 -7.96
C LEU A 8 -22.89 -9.40 -7.16
N PHE A 9 -23.21 -10.01 -6.01
CA PHE A 9 -24.31 -9.51 -5.17
C PHE A 9 -23.98 -8.14 -4.56
N PHE A 10 -22.75 -7.97 -4.07
CA PHE A 10 -22.28 -6.69 -3.53
C PHE A 10 -22.30 -5.59 -4.60
N GLN A 11 -21.82 -5.90 -5.81
CA GLN A 11 -21.91 -5.03 -6.98
C GLN A 11 -23.35 -4.61 -7.26
N GLN A 12 -24.29 -5.56 -7.31
CA GLN A 12 -25.70 -5.29 -7.56
C GLN A 12 -26.32 -4.37 -6.51
N GLN A 13 -26.02 -4.57 -5.22
CA GLN A 13 -26.55 -3.71 -4.15
C GLN A 13 -26.05 -2.27 -4.29
N TRP A 14 -24.79 -2.08 -4.67
CA TRP A 14 -24.24 -0.76 -4.96
C TRP A 14 -24.87 -0.10 -6.19
N GLU A 15 -25.02 -0.83 -7.29
CA GLU A 15 -25.65 -0.31 -8.50
C GLU A 15 -27.09 0.12 -8.24
N TYR A 16 -27.83 -0.64 -7.43
CA TYR A 16 -29.17 -0.25 -6.98
C TYR A 16 -29.12 1.01 -6.09
N ALA A 17 -28.20 1.06 -5.12
CA ALA A 17 -28.07 2.23 -4.25
C ALA A 17 -27.74 3.51 -5.04
N LEU A 18 -26.86 3.42 -6.05
CA LEU A 18 -26.56 4.54 -6.94
C LEU A 18 -27.77 5.00 -7.77
N GLN A 19 -28.66 4.08 -8.17
CA GLN A 19 -29.91 4.43 -8.87
C GLN A 19 -30.92 5.12 -7.94
N VAL A 20 -30.99 4.70 -6.68
CA VAL A 20 -31.89 5.28 -5.67
C VAL A 20 -31.42 6.67 -5.21
N ASP A 21 -30.12 6.93 -5.26
CA ASP A 21 -29.47 8.18 -4.82
C ASP A 21 -29.84 8.57 -3.36
N PRO A 22 -29.60 7.68 -2.37
CA PRO A 22 -29.93 7.98 -0.98
C PRO A 22 -28.94 8.98 -0.37
N MET A 23 -29.38 9.74 0.64
CA MET A 23 -28.50 10.66 1.37
C MET A 23 -27.39 9.95 2.17
N VAL A 24 -27.63 8.71 2.60
CA VAL A 24 -26.72 7.92 3.43
C VAL A 24 -26.78 6.46 2.96
N ILE A 25 -25.61 5.84 2.83
CA ILE A 25 -25.47 4.39 2.66
C ILE A 25 -24.81 3.82 3.91
N THR A 26 -25.33 2.71 4.40
CA THR A 26 -24.69 1.91 5.45
C THR A 26 -24.20 0.60 4.83
N ILE A 27 -22.94 0.28 5.06
CA ILE A 27 -22.31 -0.97 4.60
C ILE A 27 -22.14 -1.84 5.84
N THR A 28 -22.66 -3.07 5.81
CA THR A 28 -22.58 -4.03 6.91
C THR A 28 -22.13 -5.39 6.37
N GLY A 29 -21.12 -6.06 6.92
CA GLY A 29 -20.14 -5.64 7.97
C GLY A 29 -18.71 -5.48 7.43
N TRP A 30 -17.73 -5.17 8.29
CA TRP A 30 -16.32 -4.98 7.87
C TRP A 30 -15.35 -6.06 8.35
N ASN A 31 -15.49 -6.65 9.54
CA ASN A 31 -14.50 -7.62 10.07
C ASN A 31 -14.94 -8.37 11.35
N GLU A 32 -16.13 -8.95 11.38
CA GLU A 32 -16.73 -9.63 12.55
C GLU A 32 -16.18 -11.05 12.80
N PHE A 33 -14.97 -11.39 12.31
CA PHE A 33 -14.38 -12.75 12.38
C PHE A 33 -14.30 -13.37 13.77
N SER A 34 -14.40 -12.59 14.82
CA SER A 34 -14.24 -13.07 16.20
C SER A 34 -15.54 -13.52 16.86
N VAL A 35 -16.71 -13.16 16.35
CA VAL A 35 -17.97 -13.40 17.05
C VAL A 35 -18.58 -14.74 16.59
N GLY A 36 -18.14 -15.83 17.23
CA GLY A 36 -18.86 -17.11 17.18
C GLY A 36 -18.30 -18.21 16.27
N ALA A 37 -16.97 -18.30 16.13
CA ALA A 37 -16.32 -19.45 15.49
C ALA A 37 -16.63 -20.75 16.26
N GLN A 38 -17.31 -21.70 15.63
CA GLN A 38 -17.75 -22.95 16.22
C GLN A 38 -17.28 -24.15 15.39
N SER A 39 -17.07 -25.28 16.06
CA SER A 39 -16.77 -26.54 15.37
C SER A 39 -18.01 -27.08 14.67
N ASN A 40 -17.84 -27.56 13.45
CA ASN A 40 -18.85 -28.36 12.77
C ASN A 40 -18.99 -29.74 13.45
N LEU A 41 -20.19 -30.32 13.43
CA LEU A 41 -20.58 -31.57 14.09
C LEU A 41 -20.31 -32.82 13.24
N GLY A 42 -20.16 -32.69 11.91
CA GLY A 42 -19.89 -33.83 11.04
C GLY A 42 -19.93 -33.54 9.55
N GLU A 43 -19.27 -34.40 8.76
CA GLU A 43 -19.30 -34.37 7.29
C GLU A 43 -20.75 -34.47 6.80
N GLY A 44 -21.11 -33.64 5.81
CA GLY A 44 -22.46 -33.60 5.25
C GLY A 44 -23.50 -32.90 6.14
N GLN A 45 -23.12 -32.38 7.31
CA GLN A 45 -24.01 -31.54 8.14
C GLN A 45 -24.57 -30.39 7.30
N VAL A 46 -25.89 -30.19 7.35
CA VAL A 46 -26.55 -29.06 6.70
C VAL A 46 -26.46 -27.83 7.59
N MET A 47 -25.89 -26.76 7.04
CA MET A 47 -25.74 -25.48 7.72
C MET A 47 -26.81 -24.51 7.22
N ALA A 48 -27.66 -24.02 8.14
CA ALA A 48 -28.78 -23.09 7.90
C ALA A 48 -29.65 -23.38 6.65
N GLY A 49 -29.67 -24.62 6.17
CA GLY A 49 -30.39 -25.01 4.95
C GLY A 49 -29.73 -24.56 3.65
N THR A 50 -28.48 -24.08 3.65
CA THR A 50 -27.82 -23.53 2.45
C THR A 50 -26.70 -24.39 1.90
N TYR A 51 -25.87 -25.02 2.73
CA TYR A 51 -24.76 -25.87 2.28
C TYR A 51 -24.53 -27.09 3.18
N HIS A 52 -23.74 -28.05 2.66
CA HIS A 52 -23.28 -29.22 3.40
C HIS A 52 -21.80 -29.06 3.78
N VAL A 53 -21.45 -29.32 5.03
CA VAL A 53 -20.06 -29.33 5.51
C VAL A 53 -19.26 -30.37 4.72
N ASN A 54 -18.11 -29.95 4.20
CA ASN A 54 -17.12 -30.81 3.55
C ASN A 54 -15.75 -30.54 4.17
N PHE A 55 -15.29 -31.43 5.05
CA PHE A 55 -14.02 -31.27 5.74
C PHE A 55 -12.79 -31.46 4.83
N SER A 56 -12.99 -31.82 3.56
CA SER A 56 -11.90 -31.78 2.56
C SER A 56 -11.56 -30.36 2.11
N ASP A 57 -12.42 -29.39 2.41
CA ASP A 57 -12.21 -27.97 2.11
C ASP A 57 -11.99 -27.19 3.43
N PRO A 58 -10.82 -26.54 3.60
CA PRO A 58 -10.46 -25.83 4.84
C PRO A 58 -11.45 -24.78 5.29
N GLN A 59 -12.25 -24.18 4.38
CA GLN A 59 -13.25 -23.19 4.77
C GLN A 59 -14.34 -23.77 5.69
N TYR A 60 -14.49 -25.10 5.73
CA TYR A 60 -15.47 -25.78 6.57
C TYR A 60 -14.86 -26.40 7.84
N ASP A 61 -13.61 -26.07 8.19
CA ASP A 61 -13.03 -26.50 9.49
C ASP A 61 -13.85 -25.94 10.67
N ARG A 62 -14.30 -24.69 10.53
CA ARG A 62 -15.20 -24.01 11.48
C ARG A 62 -16.36 -23.37 10.75
N HIS A 63 -17.41 -23.05 11.49
CA HIS A 63 -18.49 -22.18 11.03
C HIS A 63 -18.60 -20.95 11.93
N TYR A 64 -19.03 -19.83 11.36
CA TYR A 64 -19.30 -18.62 12.10
C TYR A 64 -20.78 -18.31 11.94
N ILE A 65 -21.48 -18.10 13.06
CA ILE A 65 -22.95 -17.93 13.04
C ILE A 65 -23.34 -16.74 12.16
N ASP A 66 -22.59 -15.64 12.23
CA ASP A 66 -22.85 -14.39 11.52
C ASP A 66 -21.91 -14.17 10.30
N LEU A 67 -20.93 -15.05 10.07
CA LEU A 67 -19.96 -15.03 8.95
C LEU A 67 -19.85 -16.39 8.27
N PHE A 68 -21.01 -16.82 7.78
CA PHE A 68 -21.36 -18.20 7.50
C PHE A 68 -20.29 -19.02 6.74
N ASN A 69 -19.87 -18.52 5.58
CA ASN A 69 -18.74 -19.00 4.78
C ASN A 69 -18.40 -17.93 3.72
N THR A 70 -17.49 -18.21 2.79
CA THR A 70 -17.09 -17.22 1.76
C THR A 70 -18.26 -16.73 0.88
N GLU A 71 -19.23 -17.59 0.53
CA GLU A 71 -20.38 -17.25 -0.34
C GLU A 71 -21.50 -16.52 0.39
N PHE A 72 -21.73 -16.88 1.66
CA PHE A 72 -22.82 -16.36 2.48
C PHE A 72 -22.32 -15.45 3.60
N SER A 73 -21.11 -14.88 3.44
CA SER A 73 -20.58 -13.88 4.35
C SER A 73 -21.34 -12.57 4.20
N ARG A 74 -21.53 -11.89 5.33
CA ARG A 74 -22.04 -10.52 5.37
C ARG A 74 -20.90 -9.49 5.32
N ASP A 75 -19.65 -9.90 5.54
CA ASP A 75 -18.53 -8.97 5.66
C ASP A 75 -17.64 -8.93 4.39
N ILE A 76 -16.81 -7.89 4.29
CA ILE A 76 -16.11 -7.46 3.06
C ILE A 76 -14.61 -7.20 3.27
N GLU A 77 -14.05 -7.61 4.41
CA GLU A 77 -12.62 -7.54 4.68
C GLU A 77 -11.80 -8.33 3.67
N PRO A 78 -10.54 -7.91 3.41
CA PRO A 78 -9.60 -8.74 2.68
C PRO A 78 -9.34 -10.08 3.39
N ILE A 79 -9.31 -11.18 2.61
CA ILE A 79 -9.01 -12.53 3.11
C ILE A 79 -7.93 -13.18 2.24
N ASN A 80 -6.82 -13.60 2.86
CA ASN A 80 -5.75 -14.31 2.17
C ASN A 80 -6.23 -15.67 1.62
N GLY A 81 -6.02 -15.92 0.32
CA GLY A 81 -6.21 -17.23 -0.33
C GLY A 81 -7.61 -17.51 -0.88
N PHE A 82 -8.63 -16.74 -0.48
CA PHE A 82 -10.00 -16.86 -1.01
C PHE A 82 -10.26 -15.83 -2.09
N PHE A 83 -11.00 -14.76 -1.77
CA PHE A 83 -11.31 -13.67 -2.69
C PHE A 83 -10.39 -12.46 -2.52
N ASN A 84 -9.29 -12.64 -1.77
CA ASN A 84 -8.26 -11.64 -1.53
C ASN A 84 -8.92 -10.33 -1.07
N ASP A 85 -8.73 -9.25 -1.82
CA ASP A 85 -9.22 -7.92 -1.50
C ASP A 85 -10.31 -7.41 -2.46
N ASN A 86 -10.91 -8.29 -3.27
CA ASN A 86 -11.82 -7.84 -4.32
C ASN A 86 -13.01 -7.02 -3.75
N TYR A 87 -13.62 -7.47 -2.66
CA TYR A 87 -14.72 -6.74 -2.02
C TYR A 87 -14.29 -5.38 -1.47
N TYR A 88 -13.06 -5.26 -0.95
CA TYR A 88 -12.50 -3.98 -0.54
C TYR A 88 -12.33 -3.02 -1.73
N TYR A 89 -11.84 -3.51 -2.88
CA TYR A 89 -11.68 -2.72 -4.10
C TYR A 89 -13.02 -2.28 -4.69
N GLN A 90 -14.01 -3.17 -4.71
CA GLN A 90 -15.38 -2.83 -5.11
C GLN A 90 -15.95 -1.75 -4.20
N MET A 91 -15.80 -1.89 -2.88
CA MET A 91 -16.26 -0.91 -1.91
C MET A 91 -15.61 0.46 -2.17
N ALA A 92 -14.28 0.52 -2.32
CA ALA A 92 -13.57 1.77 -2.58
C ALA A 92 -14.02 2.43 -3.90
N SER A 93 -14.20 1.63 -4.96
CA SER A 93 -14.70 2.09 -6.26
C SER A 93 -16.10 2.69 -6.15
N TYR A 94 -17.03 1.98 -5.49
CA TYR A 94 -18.40 2.43 -5.36
C TYR A 94 -18.57 3.60 -4.40
N ILE A 95 -17.79 3.68 -3.32
CA ILE A 95 -17.75 4.87 -2.46
C ILE A 95 -17.34 6.11 -3.26
N ARG A 96 -16.35 6.00 -4.15
CA ARG A 96 -15.94 7.10 -5.05
C ARG A 96 -17.04 7.48 -6.04
N LYS A 97 -17.77 6.51 -6.60
CA LYS A 97 -18.94 6.77 -7.47
C LYS A 97 -20.08 7.47 -6.72
N PHE A 98 -20.35 7.06 -5.48
CA PHE A 98 -21.41 7.62 -4.64
C PHE A 98 -21.09 9.02 -4.13
N LYS A 99 -19.89 9.23 -3.57
CA LYS A 99 -19.49 10.53 -3.01
C LYS A 99 -19.00 11.53 -4.07
N GLY A 100 -18.63 11.04 -5.24
CA GLY A 100 -17.81 11.77 -6.20
C GLY A 100 -16.33 11.76 -5.81
N THR A 101 -15.47 12.01 -6.80
CA THR A 101 -14.02 12.18 -6.62
C THR A 101 -13.52 13.32 -7.49
N ALA A 102 -12.41 13.94 -7.12
CA ALA A 102 -11.75 14.92 -7.97
C ALA A 102 -11.29 14.28 -9.29
N ALA A 103 -11.16 15.10 -10.34
CA ALA A 103 -10.57 14.67 -11.60
C ALA A 103 -9.10 14.25 -11.38
N VAL A 104 -8.64 13.25 -12.14
CA VAL A 104 -7.23 12.83 -12.09
C VAL A 104 -6.36 13.99 -12.61
N PRO A 105 -5.40 14.48 -11.80
CA PRO A 105 -4.54 15.57 -12.22
C PRO A 105 -3.64 15.17 -13.38
N ARG A 106 -3.29 16.15 -14.23
CA ARG A 106 -2.29 15.97 -15.29
C ARG A 106 -0.96 16.56 -14.83
N ALA A 107 0.13 15.95 -15.28
CA ALA A 107 1.48 16.34 -14.94
C ALA A 107 1.91 17.61 -15.67
N GLU A 108 2.46 18.55 -14.91
CA GLU A 108 2.91 19.86 -15.36
C GLU A 108 4.33 20.13 -14.83
N GLY A 109 5.02 21.10 -15.43
CA GLY A 109 6.35 21.53 -14.97
C GLY A 109 7.49 20.53 -15.19
N GLY A 110 7.23 19.46 -15.95
CA GLY A 110 8.20 18.44 -16.33
C GLY A 110 9.44 19.04 -17.00
N ARG A 111 10.60 18.52 -16.62
CA ARG A 111 11.93 18.94 -17.06
C ARG A 111 12.94 17.81 -16.92
N ASP A 112 14.07 17.92 -17.60
CA ASP A 112 15.17 16.99 -17.38
C ASP A 112 15.77 17.22 -15.98
N ILE A 113 15.95 16.14 -15.23
CA ILE A 113 16.45 16.19 -13.85
C ILE A 113 17.92 15.81 -13.84
N ASP A 114 18.76 16.70 -13.36
CA ASP A 114 20.19 16.47 -13.13
C ASP A 114 20.42 16.06 -11.68
N LEU A 115 20.76 14.78 -11.46
CA LEU A 115 21.01 14.22 -10.13
C LEU A 115 22.31 14.72 -9.49
N SER A 116 23.14 15.48 -10.22
CA SER A 116 24.35 16.11 -9.69
C SER A 116 24.14 17.54 -9.19
N ALA A 117 22.98 18.13 -9.48
CA ALA A 117 22.62 19.49 -9.10
C ALA A 117 21.64 19.51 -7.90
N PRO A 118 21.53 20.62 -7.15
CA PRO A 118 20.55 20.76 -6.06
C PRO A 118 19.12 20.46 -6.55
N TYR A 119 18.38 19.65 -5.77
CA TYR A 119 17.09 19.11 -6.21
C TYR A 119 15.93 20.08 -5.98
N GLU A 120 15.93 20.88 -4.90
CA GLU A 120 14.79 21.74 -4.51
C GLU A 120 14.27 22.62 -5.65
N GLU A 121 15.18 23.29 -6.38
CA GLU A 121 14.81 24.18 -7.49
C GLU A 121 14.30 23.43 -8.72
N GLN A 122 14.80 22.21 -8.95
CA GLN A 122 14.39 21.39 -10.09
C GLN A 122 12.96 20.85 -9.91
N TRP A 123 12.56 20.57 -8.67
CA TRP A 123 11.26 19.96 -8.36
C TRP A 123 10.18 20.95 -7.94
N ALA A 124 10.52 22.24 -7.74
CA ALA A 124 9.61 23.26 -7.21
C ALA A 124 8.27 23.34 -7.96
N ASP A 125 8.30 23.35 -9.29
CA ASP A 125 7.09 23.46 -10.13
C ASP A 125 6.66 22.12 -10.76
N VAL A 126 7.31 21.01 -10.43
CA VAL A 126 6.94 19.68 -10.93
C VAL A 126 5.71 19.19 -10.17
N GLY A 127 4.65 18.87 -10.89
CA GLY A 127 3.41 18.34 -10.34
C GLY A 127 2.76 17.28 -11.23
N PRO A 128 1.70 16.60 -10.73
CA PRO A 128 1.12 16.78 -9.41
C PRO A 128 2.00 16.17 -8.30
N LEU A 129 1.72 16.56 -7.05
CA LEU A 129 2.22 15.82 -5.89
C LEU A 129 1.31 14.62 -5.66
N PHE A 130 1.86 13.41 -5.79
CA PHE A 130 1.18 12.17 -5.46
C PHE A 130 1.38 11.93 -3.96
N CYS A 131 0.33 12.05 -3.15
CA CYS A 131 0.45 11.92 -1.69
C CYS A 131 0.04 10.54 -1.20
N ASP A 132 0.62 10.14 -0.08
CA ASP A 132 0.27 8.93 0.66
C ASP A 132 0.01 9.24 2.15
N THR A 133 -0.44 8.23 2.90
CA THR A 133 -0.91 8.38 4.28
C THR A 133 0.25 8.47 5.27
N VAL A 134 0.52 9.66 5.81
CA VAL A 134 1.52 9.82 6.88
C VAL A 134 1.22 8.94 8.10
N GLY A 135 2.21 8.15 8.53
CA GLY A 135 2.20 7.37 9.77
C GLY A 135 1.62 5.96 9.66
N ASP A 136 1.43 5.45 8.45
CA ASP A 136 0.94 4.08 8.16
C ASP A 136 2.01 2.98 8.35
N ILE A 137 3.27 3.35 8.63
CA ILE A 137 4.36 2.44 9.02
C ILE A 137 4.29 1.91 10.47
N ALA A 138 3.17 2.10 11.17
CA ALA A 138 3.06 1.81 12.58
C ALA A 138 3.34 0.32 12.90
N HIS A 139 4.26 0.08 13.84
CA HIS A 139 4.56 -1.26 14.32
C HIS A 139 3.34 -1.83 15.06
N ARG A 140 3.05 -3.11 14.81
CA ARG A 140 1.92 -3.83 15.40
C ARG A 140 2.44 -4.90 16.33
N ASP A 141 1.95 -4.92 17.56
CA ASP A 141 2.25 -5.97 18.53
C ASP A 141 1.00 -6.23 19.39
N SER A 142 0.25 -7.27 19.03
CA SER A 142 -1.03 -7.57 19.66
C SER A 142 -1.19 -9.06 19.88
N PRO A 143 -1.66 -9.51 21.07
CA PRO A 143 -2.12 -10.88 21.20
C PRO A 143 -3.37 -11.10 20.34
N SER A 144 -3.53 -12.33 19.86
CA SER A 144 -4.81 -12.85 19.37
C SER A 144 -5.88 -12.81 20.47
N LEU A 145 -7.14 -12.88 20.07
CA LEU A 145 -8.28 -12.80 20.99
C LEU A 145 -8.21 -13.81 22.14
N GLU A 146 -7.87 -15.07 21.83
CA GLU A 146 -7.70 -16.13 22.83
C GLU A 146 -6.32 -16.15 23.48
N ASN A 147 -5.45 -15.18 23.14
CA ASN A 147 -4.08 -15.07 23.62
C ASN A 147 -3.21 -16.31 23.33
N VAL A 148 -3.54 -17.03 22.24
CA VAL A 148 -2.81 -18.23 21.78
C VAL A 148 -1.66 -17.84 20.86
N TYR A 149 -1.88 -16.84 20.01
CA TYR A 149 -0.88 -16.22 19.13
C TYR A 149 -0.57 -14.79 19.56
N ARG A 150 0.61 -14.29 19.20
CA ARG A 150 0.97 -12.88 19.28
C ARG A 150 1.41 -12.42 17.89
N TYR A 151 0.67 -11.46 17.33
CA TYR A 151 0.96 -10.87 16.04
C TYR A 151 1.93 -9.72 16.22
N VAL A 152 3.14 -9.88 15.69
CA VAL A 152 4.20 -8.86 15.73
C VAL A 152 4.56 -8.48 14.31
N ASN A 153 4.63 -7.18 14.04
CA ASN A 153 5.10 -6.61 12.78
C ASN A 153 5.87 -5.32 13.03
N THR A 154 7.15 -5.34 12.69
CA THR A 154 8.09 -4.23 12.85
C THR A 154 8.74 -3.83 11.52
N THR A 155 8.09 -4.17 10.40
CA THR A 155 8.66 -4.00 9.05
C THR A 155 8.60 -2.56 8.53
N GLY A 156 7.73 -1.72 9.08
CA GLY A 156 7.67 -0.29 8.74
C GLY A 156 8.94 0.45 9.17
N ARG A 157 9.62 1.06 8.19
CA ARG A 157 10.89 1.79 8.39
C ARG A 157 10.83 3.20 7.82
N ASN A 158 10.60 3.31 6.51
CA ASN A 158 10.49 4.57 5.80
C ASN A 158 9.02 4.83 5.48
N ASP A 159 8.49 5.94 5.98
CA ASP A 159 7.12 6.42 5.76
C ASP A 159 7.13 7.31 4.52
N ILE A 160 6.75 6.76 3.37
CA ILE A 160 6.69 7.44 2.07
C ILE A 160 5.47 8.34 2.10
N VAL A 161 5.67 9.66 2.07
CA VAL A 161 4.56 10.62 2.16
C VAL A 161 4.16 11.19 0.81
N SER A 162 5.09 11.18 -0.16
CA SER A 162 4.77 11.64 -1.50
C SER A 162 5.74 11.19 -2.58
N VAL A 163 5.26 11.26 -3.82
CA VAL A 163 6.06 11.11 -5.03
C VAL A 163 5.82 12.30 -5.97
N LYS A 164 6.87 12.77 -6.65
CA LYS A 164 6.78 13.61 -7.85
C LYS A 164 7.40 12.89 -9.02
N VAL A 165 6.87 13.15 -10.22
CA VAL A 165 7.33 12.50 -11.46
C VAL A 165 7.61 13.55 -12.52
N SER A 166 8.79 13.50 -13.12
CA SER A 166 9.16 14.31 -14.27
C SER A 166 9.53 13.42 -15.44
N LYS A 167 8.88 13.59 -16.60
CA LYS A 167 9.12 12.79 -17.81
C LYS A 167 9.44 13.69 -19.00
N GLU A 168 10.70 13.74 -19.39
CA GLU A 168 11.19 14.61 -20.44
C GLU A 168 12.43 14.02 -21.14
N ASN A 169 12.62 14.32 -22.44
CA ASN A 169 13.80 13.93 -23.22
C ASN A 169 14.13 12.41 -23.22
N GLY A 170 13.12 11.53 -23.15
CA GLY A 170 13.32 10.08 -23.13
C GLY A 170 13.74 9.51 -21.78
N TYR A 171 13.61 10.30 -20.70
CA TYR A 171 13.84 9.88 -19.34
C TYR A 171 12.62 10.17 -18.47
N THR A 172 12.40 9.30 -17.48
CA THR A 172 11.45 9.53 -16.40
C THR A 172 12.21 9.52 -15.07
N ALA A 173 12.01 10.57 -14.28
CA ALA A 173 12.57 10.73 -12.94
C ALA A 173 11.45 10.71 -11.89
N PHE A 174 11.69 9.99 -10.81
CA PHE A 174 10.80 9.87 -9.66
C PHE A 174 11.51 10.43 -8.44
N LEU A 175 10.92 11.44 -7.79
CA LEU A 175 11.33 11.91 -6.46
C LEU A 175 10.37 11.30 -5.45
N ILE A 176 10.86 10.39 -4.63
CA ILE A 176 10.14 9.75 -3.53
C ILE A 176 10.59 10.44 -2.23
N THR A 177 9.64 10.98 -1.48
CA THR A 177 9.90 11.72 -0.25
C THR A 177 9.29 10.98 0.93
N CYS A 178 10.07 10.80 1.99
CA CYS A 178 9.62 10.22 3.24
C CYS A 178 9.33 11.28 4.30
N ALA A 179 8.59 10.91 5.35
CA ALA A 179 8.23 11.79 6.46
C ALA A 179 9.46 12.22 7.30
N GLU A 180 10.49 11.38 7.29
CA GLU A 180 11.74 11.54 8.03
C GLU A 180 12.91 11.19 7.12
N GLU A 181 14.13 11.50 7.57
CA GLU A 181 15.36 11.12 6.88
C GLU A 181 15.38 9.61 6.56
N LEU A 182 15.76 9.28 5.32
CA LEU A 182 15.72 7.92 4.83
C LEU A 182 16.65 7.03 5.67
N VAL A 183 16.09 5.92 6.13
CA VAL A 183 16.82 4.89 6.86
C VAL A 183 17.32 3.84 5.86
N TYR A 184 18.64 3.78 5.68
CA TYR A 184 19.34 2.85 4.80
C TYR A 184 20.54 2.18 5.50
N GLY A 185 20.87 0.93 5.13
CA GLY A 185 21.99 0.18 5.72
C GLY A 185 21.74 -0.40 7.12
N ALA A 186 22.77 -1.02 7.71
CA ALA A 186 22.72 -1.72 9.00
C ALA A 186 22.54 -0.79 10.23
N GLU A 187 22.98 0.46 10.13
CA GLU A 187 22.98 1.41 11.26
C GLU A 187 21.58 1.97 11.59
N GLY A 188 20.64 1.87 10.64
CA GLY A 188 19.27 2.40 10.77
C GLY A 188 18.35 1.68 11.75
N VAL A 189 18.73 0.50 12.23
CA VAL A 189 17.93 -0.30 13.18
C VAL A 189 18.16 0.17 14.62
N ALA A 190 19.29 0.84 14.90
CA ALA A 190 19.64 1.33 16.23
C ALA A 190 19.07 2.73 16.50
N GLY A 191 17.74 2.89 16.44
CA GLY A 191 17.15 4.24 16.43
C GLY A 191 15.82 4.46 17.15
N ARG A 192 15.03 3.41 17.44
CA ARG A 192 13.89 3.54 18.38
C ARG A 192 14.22 2.73 19.63
N ALA A 193 14.72 3.42 20.65
CA ALA A 193 15.00 2.82 21.96
C ALA A 193 13.76 2.07 22.47
N GLY A 194 13.82 0.73 22.57
CA GLY A 194 12.78 -0.07 23.19
C GLY A 194 12.55 -1.51 22.69
N ILE A 195 13.24 -2.00 21.66
CA ILE A 195 12.98 -3.35 21.13
C ILE A 195 14.05 -4.33 21.64
N ASP A 196 13.64 -5.22 22.55
CA ASP A 196 14.42 -6.33 23.08
C ASP A 196 14.05 -7.59 22.27
N PHE A 197 14.96 -8.05 21.40
CA PHE A 197 14.74 -9.29 20.64
C PHE A 197 14.98 -10.49 21.56
N LYS A 198 13.91 -11.13 22.00
CA LYS A 198 14.00 -12.39 22.74
C LYS A 198 13.88 -13.55 21.77
N GLU A 199 14.96 -14.31 21.59
CA GLU A 199 14.89 -15.63 20.93
C GLU A 199 13.91 -16.52 21.70
N LEU A 200 12.91 -17.07 20.99
CA LEU A 200 12.00 -18.07 21.54
C LEU A 200 12.50 -19.47 21.16
N GLU A 201 12.70 -20.31 22.18
CA GLU A 201 13.11 -21.70 22.02
C GLU A 201 11.95 -22.58 21.48
N ASP A 202 12.30 -23.35 20.44
CA ASP A 202 11.85 -24.68 20.00
C ASP A 202 10.34 -24.99 19.74
N GLY A 203 10.04 -25.25 18.45
CA GLY A 203 9.40 -26.51 18.01
C GLY A 203 7.87 -26.65 17.98
N ALA A 204 7.18 -26.06 16.99
CA ALA A 204 6.20 -26.72 16.08
C ALA A 204 5.34 -25.72 15.26
N LEU A 205 5.46 -25.82 13.92
CA LEU A 205 4.62 -25.33 12.82
C LEU A 205 3.22 -24.75 13.15
N GLN A 206 2.94 -23.50 12.73
CA GLN A 206 2.28 -23.20 11.44
C GLN A 206 2.19 -21.67 11.21
N THR A 207 2.57 -21.28 10.00
CA THR A 207 2.63 -19.94 9.40
C THR A 207 1.36 -19.12 9.58
N PHE A 208 1.38 -18.11 10.46
CA PHE A 208 0.65 -16.85 10.29
C PHE A 208 1.47 -15.74 10.95
N VAL A 209 2.16 -14.97 10.09
CA VAL A 209 2.89 -13.73 10.37
C VAL A 209 3.91 -13.83 11.52
N ASN A 210 4.91 -14.70 11.36
CA ASN A 210 6.23 -14.31 11.82
C ASN A 210 6.71 -13.22 10.86
N ALA A 211 6.66 -11.95 11.27
CA ALA A 211 7.30 -10.85 10.56
C ALA A 211 8.85 -10.93 10.63
N SER A 212 9.40 -12.13 10.52
CA SER A 212 10.79 -12.43 10.19
C SER A 212 10.94 -12.92 8.75
N GLU A 213 9.85 -13.07 7.99
CA GLU A 213 9.88 -13.46 6.55
C GLU A 213 9.99 -12.27 5.59
N GLY A 214 10.01 -11.04 6.09
CA GLY A 214 10.58 -9.95 5.31
C GLY A 214 12.08 -10.20 5.20
N ASP A 215 12.65 -10.13 4.01
CA ASP A 215 14.07 -9.83 3.88
C ASP A 215 14.26 -8.39 4.40
N VAL A 216 14.28 -8.24 5.73
CA VAL A 216 14.52 -6.98 6.44
C VAL A 216 15.98 -6.56 6.32
N SER A 217 16.79 -7.31 5.55
CA SER A 217 18.18 -6.96 5.31
C SER A 217 18.25 -5.58 4.66
N GLU A 218 18.69 -4.62 5.45
CA GLU A 218 19.72 -3.58 5.30
C GLU A 218 20.16 -3.15 3.87
N ALA A 219 20.18 -4.04 2.88
CA ALA A 219 20.52 -3.82 1.46
C ALA A 219 19.77 -4.81 0.53
N GLY A 220 18.74 -5.44 1.07
CA GLY A 220 17.95 -6.51 0.49
C GLY A 220 17.04 -5.99 -0.60
N SER A 221 16.44 -6.93 -1.32
CA SER A 221 15.76 -6.61 -2.56
C SER A 221 14.49 -5.80 -2.41
N ASN A 222 14.05 -5.52 -1.18
CA ASN A 222 12.74 -4.96 -0.88
C ASN A 222 12.78 -3.52 -0.34
N TRP A 223 13.96 -2.91 -0.21
CA TRP A 223 14.06 -1.54 0.26
C TRP A 223 13.70 -0.55 -0.85
N MET A 224 12.76 0.36 -0.57
CA MET A 224 12.31 1.45 -1.46
C MET A 224 12.21 1.05 -2.94
N ASN A 225 11.48 -0.01 -3.25
CA ASN A 225 11.23 -0.42 -4.63
C ASN A 225 10.27 0.54 -5.33
N LEU A 226 10.50 0.74 -6.63
CA LEU A 226 9.57 1.43 -7.52
C LEU A 226 9.05 0.42 -8.53
N LEU A 227 7.72 0.23 -8.55
CA LEU A 227 7.03 -0.63 -9.50
C LEU A 227 6.35 0.23 -10.57
N ILE A 228 6.43 -0.21 -11.83
CA ILE A 228 5.87 0.51 -12.98
C ILE A 228 4.96 -0.45 -13.75
N ASP A 229 3.70 -0.05 -13.90
CA ASP A 229 2.75 -0.58 -14.86
C ASP A 229 2.80 0.35 -16.09
N SER A 230 3.56 -0.08 -17.09
CA SER A 230 3.90 0.77 -18.24
C SER A 230 2.75 0.86 -19.24
N ASP A 231 1.88 -0.15 -19.29
CA ASP A 231 0.82 -0.26 -20.27
C ASP A 231 -0.61 -0.13 -19.73
N GLN A 232 -0.73 0.03 -18.41
CA GLN A 232 -1.98 0.15 -17.67
C GLN A 232 -2.89 -1.06 -17.85
N ASN A 233 -2.27 -2.23 -18.04
CA ASN A 233 -2.97 -3.47 -18.25
C ASN A 233 -2.71 -4.43 -17.09
N ALA A 234 -3.74 -4.63 -16.27
CA ALA A 234 -3.68 -5.52 -15.12
C ALA A 234 -3.44 -7.00 -15.48
N ASP A 235 -3.59 -7.38 -16.76
CA ASP A 235 -3.36 -8.75 -17.24
C ASP A 235 -1.91 -9.03 -17.63
N THR A 236 -1.02 -8.02 -17.58
CA THR A 236 0.40 -8.13 -17.94
C THR A 236 1.31 -7.88 -16.74
N GLY A 237 2.47 -8.52 -16.73
CA GLY A 237 3.42 -8.40 -15.64
C GLY A 237 2.94 -9.05 -14.35
N TRP A 238 3.67 -8.84 -13.26
CA TRP A 238 3.25 -9.33 -11.95
C TRP A 238 2.20 -8.39 -11.37
N GLU A 239 0.96 -8.86 -11.25
CA GLU A 239 -0.16 -8.10 -10.65
C GLU A 239 -0.40 -6.74 -11.35
N GLY A 240 -0.15 -6.68 -12.66
CA GLY A 240 -0.24 -5.47 -13.48
C GLY A 240 1.07 -4.70 -13.63
N TYR A 241 2.10 -4.98 -12.82
CA TYR A 241 3.37 -4.27 -12.93
C TYR A 241 4.30 -4.97 -13.92
N ASP A 242 4.78 -4.22 -14.91
CA ASP A 242 5.74 -4.70 -15.92
C ASP A 242 7.18 -4.66 -15.42
N TYR A 243 7.51 -3.69 -14.56
CA TYR A 243 8.87 -3.45 -14.10
C TYR A 243 8.95 -3.20 -12.60
N ILE A 244 10.10 -3.57 -12.02
CA ILE A 244 10.52 -3.22 -10.66
C ILE A 244 11.94 -2.68 -10.68
N LEU A 245 12.15 -1.58 -9.97
CA LEU A 245 13.44 -0.90 -9.84
C LEU A 245 13.92 -0.96 -8.39
N ASN A 246 15.23 -0.79 -8.21
CA ASN A 246 15.87 -0.65 -6.90
C ASN A 246 15.87 -1.91 -6.02
N ARG A 247 15.78 -3.10 -6.64
CA ARG A 247 16.03 -4.37 -5.94
C ARG A 247 17.50 -4.62 -5.63
N SER A 248 18.41 -3.98 -6.36
CA SER A 248 19.85 -3.97 -6.05
C SER A 248 20.46 -2.63 -6.44
N ARG A 249 21.58 -2.28 -5.80
CA ARG A 249 22.29 -1.02 -6.02
C ARG A 249 23.77 -1.27 -6.24
N ASP A 250 24.36 -0.52 -7.16
CA ASP A 250 25.79 -0.56 -7.49
C ASP A 250 26.29 0.86 -7.80
N GLY A 251 27.14 1.40 -6.90
CA GLY A 251 27.61 2.77 -6.96
C GLY A 251 26.45 3.77 -6.99
N LYS A 252 26.34 4.52 -8.11
CA LYS A 252 25.31 5.53 -8.36
C LYS A 252 24.10 5.01 -9.15
N THR A 253 23.98 3.69 -9.27
CA THR A 253 22.92 3.06 -10.06
C THR A 253 22.11 2.05 -9.26
N VAL A 254 20.87 1.86 -9.67
CA VAL A 254 19.94 0.83 -9.17
C VAL A 254 19.59 -0.15 -10.29
N SER A 255 19.19 -1.37 -9.97
CA SER A 255 18.68 -2.31 -10.97
C SER A 255 17.36 -1.84 -11.57
N VAL A 256 17.19 -2.16 -12.85
CA VAL A 256 15.91 -2.14 -13.57
C VAL A 256 15.62 -3.56 -14.02
N GLU A 257 14.51 -4.12 -13.55
CA GLU A 257 14.12 -5.50 -13.76
C GLU A 257 12.72 -5.55 -14.37
N ARG A 258 12.52 -6.45 -15.33
CA ARG A 258 11.23 -6.71 -15.99
C ARG A 258 10.63 -7.99 -15.43
N PHE A 259 9.34 -7.96 -15.10
CA PHE A 259 8.61 -9.16 -14.69
C PHE A 259 8.40 -10.13 -15.86
N LEU A 260 8.46 -11.42 -15.55
CA LEU A 260 8.31 -12.52 -16.51
C LEU A 260 7.06 -13.32 -16.21
N TYR A 261 6.44 -13.87 -17.25
CA TYR A 261 5.37 -14.88 -17.15
C TYR A 261 4.17 -14.50 -16.27
N ASN A 262 3.94 -13.20 -16.07
CA ASN A 262 2.96 -12.69 -15.11
C ASN A 262 3.12 -13.27 -13.69
N SER A 263 4.37 -13.52 -13.27
CA SER A 263 4.73 -14.10 -11.98
C SER A 263 5.78 -13.24 -11.28
N TRP A 264 6.10 -13.57 -10.02
CA TRP A 264 7.21 -12.96 -9.27
C TRP A 264 8.58 -13.48 -9.72
N GLU A 265 8.79 -13.47 -11.03
CA GLU A 265 10.02 -13.82 -11.70
C GLU A 265 10.45 -12.63 -12.54
N PHE A 266 11.76 -12.42 -12.65
CA PHE A 266 12.29 -11.19 -13.22
C PHE A 266 13.57 -11.44 -13.99
N GLU A 267 13.81 -10.59 -14.99
CA GLU A 267 15.10 -10.46 -15.65
C GLU A 267 15.62 -9.03 -15.51
N ARG A 268 16.93 -8.88 -15.31
CA ARG A 268 17.56 -7.57 -15.29
C ARG A 268 17.67 -7.05 -16.73
N VAL A 269 17.02 -5.92 -17.00
CA VAL A 269 17.02 -5.27 -18.32
C VAL A 269 17.94 -4.05 -18.38
N GLY A 270 18.38 -3.54 -17.23
CA GLY A 270 19.33 -2.42 -17.19
C GLY A 270 19.62 -1.88 -15.80
N GLN A 271 20.02 -0.61 -15.79
CA GLN A 271 20.31 0.19 -14.61
C GLN A 271 19.73 1.58 -14.77
N ALA A 272 19.29 2.18 -13.65
CA ALA A 272 18.83 3.55 -13.55
C ALA A 272 19.76 4.32 -12.60
N GLU A 273 19.91 5.62 -12.80
CA GLU A 273 20.69 6.47 -11.90
C GLU A 273 19.85 6.81 -10.66
N TYR A 274 20.49 6.96 -9.51
CA TYR A 274 19.80 7.42 -8.31
C TYR A 274 20.66 8.30 -7.41
N VAL A 275 20.00 9.07 -6.55
CA VAL A 275 20.63 9.80 -5.44
C VAL A 275 19.71 9.73 -4.22
N ILE A 276 20.33 9.68 -3.04
CA ILE A 276 19.66 9.82 -1.74
C ILE A 276 20.12 11.14 -1.13
N ASP A 277 19.19 11.94 -0.65
CA ASP A 277 19.48 13.20 0.05
C ASP A 277 18.44 13.43 1.16
N GLY A 278 18.85 13.23 2.41
CA GLY A 278 17.97 13.32 3.58
C GLY A 278 16.78 12.36 3.47
N GLU A 279 15.58 12.94 3.45
CA GLU A 279 14.28 12.24 3.31
C GLU A 279 13.93 11.85 1.86
N ASN A 280 14.78 12.16 0.89
CA ASN A 280 14.47 12.03 -0.53
C ASN A 280 15.29 10.95 -1.23
N LEU A 281 14.61 10.12 -2.02
CA LEU A 281 15.20 9.20 -2.99
C LEU A 281 14.77 9.64 -4.39
N VAL A 282 15.74 9.94 -5.25
CA VAL A 282 15.47 10.23 -6.67
C VAL A 282 15.98 9.09 -7.53
N ILE A 283 15.12 8.51 -8.37
CA ILE A 283 15.48 7.51 -9.39
C ILE A 283 15.21 8.10 -10.77
N ARG A 284 16.22 8.11 -11.65
CA ARG A 284 16.14 8.57 -13.04
C ARG A 284 16.40 7.41 -13.98
N VAL A 285 15.40 7.03 -14.76
CA VAL A 285 15.44 5.88 -15.67
C VAL A 285 15.18 6.30 -17.12
N ALA A 286 15.87 5.66 -18.06
CA ALA A 286 15.59 5.84 -19.48
C ALA A 286 14.25 5.17 -19.83
N ASP A 287 13.40 5.88 -20.57
CA ASP A 287 12.06 5.40 -20.96
C ASP A 287 12.10 4.06 -21.71
N SER A 288 13.16 3.86 -22.49
CA SER A 288 13.43 2.63 -23.26
C SER A 288 13.63 1.39 -22.38
N LEU A 289 14.08 1.56 -21.14
CA LEU A 289 14.30 0.44 -20.21
C LEU A 289 13.02 -0.02 -19.52
N VAL A 290 12.01 0.85 -19.42
CA VAL A 290 10.79 0.64 -18.64
C VAL A 290 9.52 0.75 -19.49
N GLY A 291 9.64 0.60 -20.81
CA GLY A 291 8.49 0.54 -21.71
C GLY A 291 7.70 1.86 -21.83
N LEU A 292 8.29 2.99 -21.42
CA LEU A 292 7.62 4.30 -21.37
C LEU A 292 7.89 5.17 -22.60
N GLU A 293 8.60 4.68 -23.63
CA GLU A 293 8.83 5.43 -24.87
C GLU A 293 7.52 5.74 -25.58
N GLY A 294 7.29 7.02 -25.89
CA GLY A 294 6.07 7.47 -26.58
C GLY A 294 4.78 7.34 -25.76
N ARG A 295 4.86 6.98 -24.47
CA ARG A 295 3.70 6.88 -23.59
C ARG A 295 3.50 8.17 -22.80
N ASP A 296 2.29 8.71 -22.88
CA ASP A 296 1.87 9.88 -22.09
C ASP A 296 1.19 9.49 -20.77
N GLN A 297 0.95 8.20 -20.52
CA GLN A 297 0.28 7.71 -19.34
C GLN A 297 0.83 6.36 -18.91
N PHE A 298 0.97 6.16 -17.60
CA PHE A 298 1.36 4.91 -16.96
C PHE A 298 0.96 4.95 -15.48
N ASP A 299 0.94 3.79 -14.83
CA ASP A 299 0.66 3.66 -13.41
C ASP A 299 1.93 3.21 -12.66
N PHE A 300 2.06 3.58 -11.39
CA PHE A 300 3.24 3.24 -10.59
C PHE A 300 2.94 3.17 -9.09
N LYS A 301 3.84 2.52 -8.36
CA LYS A 301 3.82 2.36 -6.90
C LYS A 301 5.24 2.43 -6.34
N ALA A 302 5.41 3.10 -5.20
CA ALA A 302 6.60 2.96 -4.37
C ALA A 302 6.28 2.05 -3.17
N ALA A 303 7.24 1.23 -2.74
CA ALA A 303 7.06 0.38 -1.56
C ALA A 303 8.38 0.16 -0.82
N ASP A 304 8.35 0.18 0.51
CA ASP A 304 9.48 -0.11 1.37
C ASP A 304 9.18 -1.33 2.24
N ASN A 305 9.90 -2.43 2.05
CA ASN A 305 9.79 -3.67 2.83
C ASN A 305 8.41 -4.36 2.83
N SER A 306 7.64 -4.18 1.75
CA SER A 306 6.34 -4.85 1.60
C SER A 306 6.43 -6.26 1.00
N VAL A 307 6.75 -6.39 -0.29
CA VAL A 307 6.62 -7.65 -1.03
C VAL A 307 7.98 -8.26 -1.36
N ALA A 308 8.24 -9.47 -0.85
CA ALA A 308 9.51 -10.19 -1.03
C ALA A 308 9.40 -11.40 -1.97
N ASP A 309 8.23 -12.04 -1.97
CA ASP A 309 7.97 -13.38 -2.46
C ASP A 309 6.80 -13.45 -3.44
N GLY A 310 6.30 -12.29 -3.88
CA GLY A 310 5.21 -12.18 -4.86
C GLY A 310 3.81 -12.18 -4.28
N ASP A 311 3.65 -12.27 -2.95
CA ASP A 311 2.35 -12.08 -2.31
C ASP A 311 1.98 -10.60 -2.29
N VAL A 312 1.12 -10.21 -3.22
CA VAL A 312 0.67 -8.82 -3.42
C VAL A 312 -0.11 -8.26 -2.22
N LEU A 313 -0.72 -9.12 -1.40
CA LEU A 313 -1.45 -8.67 -0.21
C LEU A 313 -0.52 -8.13 0.87
N LYS A 314 0.79 -8.37 0.76
CA LYS A 314 1.78 -7.79 1.69
C LYS A 314 1.88 -6.27 1.59
N PHE A 315 1.43 -5.65 0.50
CA PHE A 315 1.26 -4.18 0.46
C PHE A 315 0.29 -3.64 1.52
N MET A 316 -0.61 -4.47 2.06
CA MET A 316 -1.54 -4.04 3.12
C MET A 316 -0.99 -4.22 4.54
N THR A 317 0.04 -5.06 4.68
CA THR A 317 0.43 -5.56 5.99
C THR A 317 1.87 -5.23 6.34
N LEU A 318 2.79 -5.29 5.38
CA LEU A 318 4.22 -5.14 5.61
C LEU A 318 4.75 -3.81 5.08
N GLY A 319 5.71 -3.26 5.84
CA GLY A 319 6.49 -2.13 5.42
C GLY A 319 5.63 -0.90 5.19
N ASP A 320 5.83 -0.29 4.03
CA ASP A 320 5.04 0.81 3.51
C ASP A 320 4.79 0.65 2.00
N ALA A 321 3.64 1.09 1.51
CA ALA A 321 3.27 1.02 0.10
C ALA A 321 2.51 2.28 -0.31
N ALA A 322 3.15 3.12 -1.14
CA ALA A 322 2.59 4.37 -1.64
C ALA A 322 2.09 4.24 -3.09
N PRO A 323 0.79 4.45 -3.37
CA PRO A 323 -0.27 4.76 -2.41
C PRO A 323 -0.75 3.51 -1.67
N ASP A 324 -1.28 3.68 -0.46
CA ASP A 324 -1.81 2.62 0.40
C ASP A 324 -2.32 1.33 -0.30
N ASN A 325 -1.97 0.16 0.23
CA ASN A 325 -2.43 -1.14 -0.26
C ASN A 325 -2.04 -1.39 -1.74
N ARG A 326 -2.89 -2.07 -2.53
CA ARG A 326 -2.67 -2.29 -3.98
C ARG A 326 -3.13 -1.14 -4.89
N PHE A 327 -3.42 0.05 -4.34
CA PHE A 327 -3.78 1.20 -5.18
C PHE A 327 -2.55 1.65 -5.97
N ASN A 328 -2.78 2.34 -7.08
CA ASN A 328 -1.70 2.87 -7.92
C ASN A 328 -1.80 4.39 -8.05
N PHE A 329 -0.63 5.03 -8.12
CA PHE A 329 -0.55 6.38 -8.66
C PHE A 329 -0.67 6.31 -10.17
N ARG A 330 -1.34 7.31 -10.75
CA ARG A 330 -1.53 7.44 -12.19
C ARG A 330 -0.88 8.70 -12.70
N TYR A 331 0.17 8.54 -13.50
CA TYR A 331 0.81 9.65 -14.19
C TYR A 331 0.11 9.89 -15.54
N ILE A 332 -0.28 11.13 -15.82
CA ILE A 332 -0.84 11.54 -17.12
C ILE A 332 -0.12 12.81 -17.58
N LYS A 333 0.68 12.77 -18.64
CA LYS A 333 1.36 13.95 -19.20
C LYS A 333 0.32 14.98 -19.67
N GLN A 334 0.55 16.26 -19.36
CA GLN A 334 -0.21 17.35 -19.98
C GLN A 334 0.18 17.46 -21.45
N SER A 335 -0.80 17.34 -22.35
CA SER A 335 -0.58 17.53 -23.78
C SER A 335 -0.14 18.97 -24.05
N GLY A 336 0.92 19.16 -24.85
CA GLY A 336 1.57 20.46 -25.07
C GLY A 336 0.62 21.55 -25.59
N GLY A 337 0.11 22.37 -24.69
CA GLY A 337 -0.36 23.72 -24.96
C GLY A 337 0.77 24.69 -24.68
N SER A 338 1.22 25.42 -25.69
CA SER A 338 2.22 26.48 -25.54
C SER A 338 1.83 27.47 -24.44
N GLY A 339 2.71 27.61 -23.44
CA GLY A 339 2.78 28.66 -22.42
C GLY A 339 1.63 29.65 -22.30
N GLY A 340 0.83 29.48 -21.27
CA GLY A 340 0.28 30.59 -20.51
C GLY A 340 0.74 30.39 -19.07
N HIS A 341 1.47 31.36 -18.50
CA HIS A 341 1.64 31.45 -17.05
C HIS A 341 0.24 31.59 -16.44
N GLY A 342 -0.36 30.46 -16.07
CA GLY A 342 -1.45 30.44 -15.10
C GLY A 342 -0.83 30.86 -13.77
N GLU A 343 -1.34 31.94 -13.20
CA GLU A 343 -0.94 32.43 -11.88
C GLU A 343 -0.86 31.25 -10.91
N GLY A 344 0.36 30.98 -10.44
CA GLY A 344 0.62 29.89 -9.53
C GLY A 344 -0.31 29.98 -8.34
N VAL A 345 -0.96 28.87 -8.02
CA VAL A 345 -1.56 28.70 -6.70
C VAL A 345 -0.41 28.78 -5.70
N SER A 346 -0.29 29.96 -5.07
CA SER A 346 0.80 30.35 -4.20
C SER A 346 1.18 29.25 -3.20
N ALA A 347 2.49 29.14 -2.93
CA ALA A 347 3.15 28.32 -1.89
C ALA A 347 2.52 28.41 -0.48
N ALA A 348 1.53 29.27 -0.27
CA ALA A 348 0.69 29.34 0.93
C ALA A 348 -0.16 28.07 1.19
N VAL A 349 -0.54 27.30 0.15
CA VAL A 349 -1.34 26.07 0.35
C VAL A 349 -0.50 24.93 0.93
N PHE A 350 0.78 24.83 0.56
CA PHE A 350 1.68 23.78 1.06
C PHE A 350 2.07 23.95 2.53
N LYS A 351 2.14 25.19 3.03
CA LYS A 351 2.32 25.43 4.48
C LYS A 351 1.11 25.04 5.32
N GLY A 352 -0.07 24.87 4.71
CA GLY A 352 -1.30 24.47 5.43
C GLY A 352 -1.33 22.98 5.80
N ILE A 353 -0.74 22.10 4.98
CA ILE A 353 -0.76 20.66 5.22
C ILE A 353 0.17 20.28 6.39
N GLY A 354 1.35 20.91 6.47
CA GLY A 354 2.27 20.73 7.61
C GLY A 354 1.71 21.23 8.95
N ILE A 355 0.79 22.22 8.94
CA ILE A 355 0.15 22.72 10.16
C ILE A 355 -0.96 21.77 10.64
N CYS A 356 -1.67 21.08 9.75
CA CYS A 356 -2.68 20.10 10.14
C CYS A 356 -2.07 18.84 10.79
N ALA A 357 -0.90 18.38 10.33
CA ALA A 357 -0.15 17.29 10.97
C ALA A 357 0.30 17.68 12.40
N GLY A 358 0.77 18.92 12.60
CA GLY A 358 1.14 19.42 13.93
C GLY A 358 -0.03 19.56 14.91
N ILE A 359 -1.25 19.85 14.43
CA ILE A 359 -2.45 19.98 15.28
C ILE A 359 -2.94 18.60 15.78
N LEU A 360 -2.79 17.52 15.00
CA LEU A 360 -3.15 16.17 15.44
C LEU A 360 -2.23 15.65 16.56
N ILE A 361 -0.94 15.99 16.54
CA ILE A 361 0.01 15.63 17.61
C ILE A 361 -0.31 16.38 18.92
N LEU A 362 -0.74 17.64 18.84
CA LEU A 362 -1.15 18.43 20.01
C LEU A 362 -2.45 17.92 20.65
N ALA A 363 -3.41 17.44 19.86
CA ALA A 363 -4.65 16.85 20.38
C ALA A 363 -4.39 15.54 21.16
N GLY A 364 -3.45 14.71 20.69
CA GLY A 364 -3.02 13.49 21.39
C GLY A 364 -2.37 13.76 22.75
N LEU A 365 -1.53 14.79 22.84
CA LEU A 365 -0.88 15.20 24.10
C LEU A 365 -1.88 15.74 25.14
N CYS A 366 -2.93 16.45 24.70
CA CYS A 366 -3.98 16.91 25.61
C CYS A 366 -4.79 15.76 26.24
N VAL A 367 -5.04 14.67 25.52
CA VAL A 367 -5.78 13.50 26.04
C VAL A 367 -4.96 12.74 27.10
N VAL A 368 -3.64 12.66 26.92
CA VAL A 368 -2.74 12.02 27.90
C VAL A 368 -2.62 12.85 29.19
N ALA A 369 -2.54 14.18 29.08
CA ALA A 369 -2.47 15.08 30.25
C ALA A 369 -3.75 15.06 31.10
N VAL A 370 -4.92 14.92 30.48
CA VAL A 370 -6.21 14.84 31.20
C VAL A 370 -6.34 13.53 31.99
N LYS A 371 -5.89 12.38 31.46
CA LYS A 371 -5.88 11.11 32.21
C LYS A 371 -4.93 11.14 33.43
N ALA A 372 -3.78 11.80 33.30
CA ALA A 372 -2.82 11.93 34.42
C ALA A 372 -3.35 12.83 35.55
N CYS A 373 -4.13 13.88 35.25
CA CYS A 373 -4.75 14.73 36.27
C CYS A 373 -5.91 14.04 37.02
N VAL A 374 -6.68 13.18 36.36
CA VAL A 374 -7.79 12.46 37.00
C VAL A 374 -7.29 11.37 37.96
N ALA A 375 -6.14 10.73 37.67
CA ALA A 375 -5.55 9.72 38.55
C ALA A 375 -5.00 10.28 39.88
N LYS A 376 -4.61 11.57 39.93
CA LYS A 376 -4.11 12.23 41.16
C LYS A 376 -5.20 12.73 42.11
N ARG A 377 -6.49 12.64 41.76
CA ARG A 377 -7.61 13.06 42.63
C ARG A 377 -8.30 11.91 43.40
N LYS A 378 -7.76 10.69 43.33
CA LYS A 378 -8.18 9.56 44.16
C LYS A 378 -7.02 9.04 45.02
N LYS A 379 -6.65 9.81 46.03
CA LYS A 379 -6.07 9.30 47.29
C LYS A 379 -6.55 10.18 48.42
#